data_AF-A0A3C0G953-F1
#
_entry.id   AF-A0A3C0G953-F1
#
_cell.length_a   1.000
_cell.length_b   1.000
_cell.length_c   1.000
_cell.angle_alpha   90.00
_cell.angle_beta   90.00
_cell.angle_gamma   90.00
#
_symmetry.space_group_name_H-M   'P 1'
#
loop_
_entity.id
_entity.type
_entity.pdbx_description
1 polymer ?
#
loop_
_entity_poly.entity_id
_entity_poly.type
_entity_poly.pdbx_seq_one_letter_code
_entity_poly.pdbx_strand_id
1 'polypeptide(L)'
;SHEITVDYPDAKTAEIVLSEENKNPSNRDFILKYNLRGNQIQTGLLLYEGEEENFFSFQMEPNKNVVLDDIPSREYLFIVDVSGSMNGYPLEVSRTLMRNLLCGLRITDTFNVQLFASSSTMFSAVPVEINEQNIEAAIRFLSEGQGGGGTQLLSALQTAYKLPRKDMSVARSMVVITDGYVSVEKEAFELIRNNLDQASVFTFGIGSSVNRYLVEGMAKVSNSESFIATTSEEAAEVAKDFANYIATPLLTRVKIESKGFNMYNLAQKSIPDVFAARPVVVHGKYKGKAEGKIIVTGYQGKKRFRQVFNVTDGQLSKQNKALGYLWARKRIGELDDYKRLFSEDVKAEVVALGLKYNLLTNYTSFVAVDEAIVNKDGTLTKVKQPLPMPDNVNNSAVGAEAEVKETSKFKRSFNIIFEDEIAKNVKRQLTMEFKVMYAKLVSEYLKKYESLRIKFNAEGKVIRVEKFENGSWTVDESMLLDFEKISLKSVNKEITLTLKK
;
A
#
# COMPACT_ATOMS: atom_id res chain seq x y z
N SER A 1 -12.89 -20.10 -13.10
CA SER A 1 -12.20 -20.74 -11.95
C SER A 1 -11.41 -21.90 -12.48
N HIS A 2 -10.31 -22.27 -11.84
CA HIS A 2 -9.61 -23.51 -12.13
C HIS A 2 -10.31 -24.68 -11.43
N GLU A 3 -10.48 -25.78 -12.14
CA GLU A 3 -10.90 -27.06 -11.54
C GLU A 3 -9.72 -27.67 -10.77
N ILE A 4 -9.99 -28.21 -9.59
CA ILE A 4 -8.96 -28.82 -8.73
C ILE A 4 -9.38 -30.21 -8.29
N THR A 5 -8.39 -31.07 -8.13
CA THR A 5 -8.52 -32.33 -7.41
C THR A 5 -7.88 -32.13 -6.04
N VAL A 6 -8.58 -32.55 -4.99
CA VAL A 6 -8.06 -32.49 -3.62
C VAL A 6 -8.01 -33.92 -3.07
N ASP A 7 -6.82 -34.37 -2.73
CA ASP A 7 -6.60 -35.60 -1.98
C ASP A 7 -6.35 -35.27 -0.51
N TYR A 8 -6.79 -36.15 0.38
CA TYR A 8 -6.62 -36.02 1.84
C TYR A 8 -5.86 -37.25 2.35
N PRO A 9 -4.52 -37.26 2.27
CA PRO A 9 -3.72 -38.40 2.68
C PRO A 9 -3.93 -38.77 4.16
N ASP A 10 -4.23 -37.76 4.99
CA ASP A 10 -4.56 -37.92 6.40
C ASP A 10 -5.46 -36.77 6.91
N ALA A 11 -5.79 -36.79 8.20
CA ALA A 11 -6.69 -35.80 8.82
C ALA A 11 -6.11 -34.37 8.91
N LYS A 12 -4.81 -34.19 8.67
CA LYS A 12 -4.06 -32.94 8.83
C LYS A 12 -3.42 -32.44 7.53
N THR A 13 -3.47 -33.22 6.45
CA THR A 13 -2.86 -32.88 5.16
C THR A 13 -3.89 -32.94 4.04
N ALA A 14 -3.80 -31.96 3.13
CA ALA A 14 -4.54 -31.94 1.88
C ALA A 14 -3.56 -31.65 0.73
N GLU A 15 -3.60 -32.46 -0.30
CA GLU A 15 -2.82 -32.26 -1.53
C GLU A 15 -3.75 -31.73 -2.62
N ILE A 16 -3.40 -30.59 -3.20
CA ILE A 16 -4.24 -29.89 -4.19
C ILE A 16 -3.50 -29.85 -5.50
N VAL A 17 -4.11 -30.42 -6.54
CA VAL A 17 -3.56 -30.47 -7.89
C VAL A 17 -4.56 -29.83 -8.85
N LEU A 18 -4.06 -29.04 -9.80
CA LEU A 18 -4.89 -28.54 -10.90
C LEU A 18 -5.37 -29.73 -11.73
N SER A 19 -6.69 -29.83 -11.95
CA SER A 19 -7.26 -30.90 -12.78
C SER A 19 -6.76 -30.81 -14.22
N GLU A 20 -6.54 -31.96 -14.85
CA GLU A 20 -6.19 -32.06 -16.29
C GLU A 20 -7.32 -31.55 -17.21
N GLU A 21 -8.55 -31.42 -16.67
CA GLU A 21 -9.71 -30.89 -17.41
C GLU A 21 -9.60 -29.38 -17.71
N ASN A 22 -8.70 -28.67 -17.00
CA ASN A 22 -8.48 -27.25 -17.25
C ASN A 22 -7.84 -27.02 -18.63
N LYS A 23 -8.61 -26.45 -19.56
CA LYS A 23 -8.09 -25.99 -20.86
C LYS A 23 -7.32 -24.68 -20.67
N ASN A 24 -6.04 -24.66 -21.02
CA ASN A 24 -5.13 -23.50 -20.87
C ASN A 24 -5.09 -22.93 -19.43
N PRO A 25 -4.66 -23.72 -18.43
CA PRO A 25 -4.71 -23.31 -17.01
C PRO A 25 -3.87 -22.06 -16.71
N SER A 26 -2.90 -21.72 -17.54
CA SER A 26 -2.02 -20.55 -17.37
C SER A 26 -2.63 -19.23 -17.86
N ASN A 27 -3.92 -19.19 -18.18
CA ASN A 27 -4.57 -18.00 -18.74
C ASN A 27 -5.23 -17.07 -17.72
N ARG A 28 -5.14 -17.38 -16.42
CA ARG A 28 -5.69 -16.56 -15.33
C ARG A 28 -5.05 -16.96 -14.00
N ASP A 29 -5.23 -16.13 -12.98
CA ASP A 29 -4.71 -16.38 -11.64
C ASP A 29 -5.39 -17.59 -10.98
N PHE A 30 -4.58 -18.43 -10.31
CA PHE A 30 -5.08 -19.48 -9.43
C PHE A 30 -5.28 -18.92 -8.02
N ILE A 31 -6.53 -18.82 -7.57
CA ILE A 31 -6.88 -18.30 -6.24
C ILE A 31 -7.38 -19.45 -5.37
N LEU A 32 -6.54 -19.91 -4.44
CA LEU A 32 -6.92 -20.91 -3.43
C LEU A 32 -7.43 -20.22 -2.17
N LYS A 33 -8.71 -20.44 -1.84
CA LYS A 33 -9.32 -20.03 -0.57
C LYS A 33 -9.61 -21.27 0.27
N TYR A 34 -9.02 -21.37 1.45
CA TYR A 34 -9.24 -22.48 2.38
C TYR A 34 -9.51 -21.96 3.80
N ASN A 35 -10.05 -22.81 4.66
CA ASN A 35 -10.26 -22.54 6.08
C ASN A 35 -9.87 -23.79 6.89
N LEU A 36 -9.34 -23.59 8.10
CA LEU A 36 -9.09 -24.71 9.01
C LEU A 36 -10.43 -25.20 9.60
N ARG A 37 -10.61 -26.53 9.70
CA ARG A 37 -11.82 -27.14 10.29
C ARG A 37 -11.77 -26.98 11.81
N GLY A 38 -12.82 -26.45 12.43
CA GLY A 38 -12.95 -26.41 13.90
C GLY A 38 -13.97 -25.40 14.43
N ASN A 39 -14.44 -25.64 15.66
CA ASN A 39 -15.36 -24.75 16.40
C ASN A 39 -14.64 -23.92 17.48
N GLN A 40 -13.32 -24.05 17.60
CA GLN A 40 -12.48 -23.32 18.56
C GLN A 40 -11.28 -22.71 17.83
N ILE A 41 -10.63 -21.71 18.44
CA ILE A 41 -9.36 -21.16 17.94
C ILE A 41 -8.38 -22.32 17.76
N GLN A 42 -7.95 -22.56 16.53
CA GLN A 42 -6.99 -23.62 16.21
C GLN A 42 -5.58 -23.05 16.28
N THR A 43 -4.67 -23.82 16.85
CA THR A 43 -3.25 -23.45 16.91
C THR A 43 -2.42 -24.42 16.08
N GLY A 44 -1.55 -23.90 15.24
CA GLY A 44 -0.60 -24.68 14.45
C GLY A 44 0.83 -24.30 14.79
N LEU A 45 1.71 -25.29 14.91
CA LEU A 45 3.15 -25.08 15.05
C LEU A 45 3.88 -25.80 13.92
N LEU A 46 4.58 -25.02 13.10
CA LEU A 46 5.52 -25.54 12.12
C LEU A 46 6.94 -25.30 12.63
N LEU A 47 7.80 -26.30 12.49
CA LEU A 47 9.18 -26.28 12.95
C LEU A 47 10.11 -26.67 11.81
N TYR A 48 11.27 -26.02 11.79
CA TYR A 48 12.37 -26.32 10.89
C TYR A 48 13.69 -26.28 11.66
N GLU A 49 14.50 -27.33 11.54
CA GLU A 49 15.87 -27.39 12.06
C GLU A 49 16.84 -27.27 10.89
N GLY A 50 17.55 -26.15 10.82
CA GLY A 50 18.62 -25.91 9.85
C GLY A 50 19.97 -26.41 10.36
N GLU A 51 21.03 -26.14 9.61
CA GLU A 51 22.41 -26.46 10.03
C GLU A 51 22.90 -25.50 11.12
N GLU A 52 22.61 -24.21 10.98
CA GLU A 52 23.02 -23.17 11.94
C GLU A 52 21.89 -22.67 12.83
N GLU A 53 20.66 -22.63 12.31
CA GLU A 53 19.53 -21.95 12.94
C GLU A 53 18.25 -22.76 12.81
N ASN A 54 17.47 -22.80 13.90
CA ASN A 54 16.16 -23.42 13.93
C ASN A 54 15.07 -22.35 13.96
N PHE A 55 13.98 -22.60 13.26
CA PHE A 55 12.88 -21.66 13.04
C PHE A 55 11.55 -22.28 13.38
N PHE A 56 10.62 -21.45 13.83
CA PHE A 56 9.25 -21.86 14.05
C PHE A 56 8.26 -20.82 13.53
N SER A 57 7.07 -21.30 13.22
CA SER A 57 5.89 -20.48 12.97
C SER A 57 4.74 -21.00 13.80
N PHE A 58 4.23 -20.16 14.69
CA PHE A 58 3.07 -20.46 15.52
C PHE A 58 1.88 -19.63 15.03
N GLN A 59 0.80 -20.28 14.63
CA GLN A 59 -0.41 -19.64 14.13
C GLN A 59 -1.55 -19.84 15.13
N MET A 60 -2.31 -18.77 15.34
CA MET A 60 -3.61 -18.77 16.03
C MET A 60 -4.67 -18.40 15.00
N GLU A 61 -5.43 -19.40 14.58
CA GLU A 61 -6.51 -19.26 13.61
C GLU A 61 -7.86 -19.15 14.33
N PRO A 62 -8.63 -18.08 14.11
CA PRO A 62 -9.96 -17.93 14.68
C PRO A 62 -10.94 -18.97 14.12
N ASN A 63 -12.02 -19.27 14.86
CA ASN A 63 -13.09 -20.13 14.37
C ASN A 63 -14.03 -19.36 13.42
N LYS A 64 -14.62 -20.07 12.45
CA LYS A 64 -15.63 -19.49 11.56
C LYS A 64 -16.95 -19.21 12.29
N ASN A 65 -17.30 -20.06 13.26
CA ASN A 65 -18.55 -19.96 14.03
C ASN A 65 -18.29 -19.20 15.32
N VAL A 66 -18.53 -17.90 15.29
CA VAL A 66 -18.35 -17.00 16.43
C VAL A 66 -19.50 -17.16 17.41
N VAL A 67 -19.19 -17.50 18.66
CA VAL A 67 -20.16 -17.47 19.78
C VAL A 67 -20.13 -16.08 20.40
N LEU A 68 -21.29 -15.44 20.58
CA LEU A 68 -21.36 -14.07 21.10
C LEU A 68 -20.73 -13.91 22.49
N ASP A 69 -20.86 -14.93 23.36
CA ASP A 69 -20.27 -14.94 24.70
C ASP A 69 -18.73 -14.98 24.71
N ASP A 70 -18.13 -15.45 23.61
CA ASP A 70 -16.68 -15.45 23.44
C ASP A 70 -16.14 -14.08 22.99
N ILE A 71 -17.03 -13.17 22.58
CA ILE A 71 -16.65 -11.81 22.23
C ILE A 71 -16.53 -11.00 23.53
N PRO A 72 -15.34 -10.49 23.88
CA PRO A 72 -15.15 -9.62 25.02
C PRO A 72 -15.95 -8.33 24.86
N SER A 73 -16.23 -7.65 25.98
CA SER A 73 -16.71 -6.27 25.93
C SER A 73 -15.74 -5.42 25.11
N ARG A 74 -16.26 -4.61 24.20
CA ARG A 74 -15.47 -3.84 23.25
C ARG A 74 -15.44 -2.38 23.67
N GLU A 75 -14.26 -1.79 23.58
CA GLU A 75 -14.04 -0.38 23.84
C GLU A 75 -13.34 0.26 22.65
N TYR A 76 -13.96 1.30 22.08
CA TYR A 76 -13.43 2.01 20.92
C TYR A 76 -12.96 3.42 21.32
N LEU A 77 -11.69 3.71 21.09
CA LEU A 77 -11.12 5.04 21.30
C LEU A 77 -10.80 5.66 19.94
N PHE A 78 -11.59 6.65 19.53
CA PHE A 78 -11.35 7.38 18.29
C PHE A 78 -10.35 8.50 18.57
N ILE A 79 -9.20 8.47 17.90
CA ILE A 79 -8.13 9.47 18.01
C ILE A 79 -8.13 10.25 16.70
N VAL A 80 -8.75 11.42 16.70
CA VAL A 80 -9.07 12.19 15.50
C VAL A 80 -8.17 13.42 15.39
N ASP A 81 -7.50 13.52 14.25
CA ASP A 81 -6.70 14.68 13.89
C ASP A 81 -7.63 15.87 13.61
N VAL A 82 -7.36 17.00 14.25
CA VAL A 82 -8.10 18.26 14.04
C VAL A 82 -7.15 19.39 13.64
N SER A 83 -5.95 19.06 13.14
CA SER A 83 -4.97 20.02 12.68
C SER A 83 -5.47 20.86 11.49
N GLY A 84 -4.70 21.88 11.13
CA GLY A 84 -5.11 22.85 10.11
C GLY A 84 -5.45 22.25 8.75
N SER A 85 -4.82 21.13 8.37
CA SER A 85 -5.06 20.43 7.10
C SER A 85 -6.37 19.62 7.09
N MET A 86 -6.87 19.25 8.27
CA MET A 86 -8.15 18.57 8.41
C MET A 86 -9.35 19.50 8.18
N ASN A 87 -9.15 20.81 8.17
CA ASN A 87 -10.24 21.79 8.01
C ASN A 87 -11.01 21.61 6.70
N GLY A 88 -12.33 21.79 6.80
CA GLY A 88 -13.25 21.62 5.68
C GLY A 88 -13.53 20.15 5.40
N TYR A 89 -13.23 19.72 4.17
CA TYR A 89 -13.65 18.42 3.64
C TYR A 89 -13.18 17.20 4.46
N PRO A 90 -11.90 17.06 4.87
CA PRO A 90 -11.46 15.89 5.63
C PRO A 90 -12.17 15.73 6.97
N LEU A 91 -12.43 16.84 7.68
CA LEU A 91 -13.17 16.81 8.95
C LEU A 91 -14.64 16.45 8.76
N GLU A 92 -15.29 16.88 7.68
CA GLU A 92 -16.67 16.45 7.35
C GLU A 92 -16.77 14.95 7.08
N VAL A 93 -15.81 14.40 6.33
CA VAL A 93 -15.72 12.96 6.11
C VAL A 93 -15.43 12.23 7.42
N SER A 94 -14.54 12.76 8.26
CA SER A 94 -14.23 12.20 9.59
C SER A 94 -15.47 12.14 10.50
N ARG A 95 -16.31 13.18 10.50
CA ARG A 95 -17.59 13.20 11.25
C ARG A 95 -18.54 12.11 10.75
N THR A 96 -18.68 12.00 9.43
CA THR A 96 -19.57 11.01 8.80
C THR A 96 -19.11 9.59 9.10
N LEU A 97 -17.80 9.34 8.95
CA LEU A 97 -17.16 8.08 9.31
C LEU A 97 -17.39 7.74 10.79
N MET A 98 -17.07 8.67 11.71
CA MET A 98 -17.20 8.43 13.15
C MET A 98 -18.66 8.16 13.52
N ARG A 99 -19.63 8.92 12.99
CA ARG A 99 -21.05 8.67 13.21
C ARG A 99 -21.47 7.29 12.71
N ASN A 100 -21.10 6.91 11.50
CA ASN A 100 -21.45 5.60 10.92
C ASN A 100 -20.87 4.44 11.75
N LEU A 101 -19.63 4.58 12.22
CA LEU A 101 -18.99 3.59 13.07
C LEU A 101 -19.68 3.49 14.42
N LEU A 102 -19.90 4.62 15.12
CA LEU A 102 -20.56 4.66 16.43
C LEU A 102 -21.98 4.08 16.38
N CYS A 103 -22.76 4.40 15.35
CA CYS A 103 -24.10 3.85 15.15
C CYS A 103 -24.10 2.35 14.83
N GLY A 104 -23.00 1.81 14.29
CA GLY A 104 -22.83 0.39 14.02
C GLY A 104 -22.32 -0.44 15.20
N LEU A 105 -21.94 0.22 16.32
CA LEU A 105 -21.49 -0.47 17.53
C LEU A 105 -22.66 -1.12 18.28
N ARG A 106 -22.34 -2.09 19.14
CA ARG A 106 -23.34 -2.74 20.00
C ARG A 106 -23.64 -1.81 21.17
N ILE A 107 -24.88 -1.87 21.66
CA ILE A 107 -25.30 -1.13 22.86
C ILE A 107 -24.47 -1.48 24.11
N THR A 108 -23.86 -2.66 24.14
CA THR A 108 -23.00 -3.13 25.25
C THR A 108 -21.56 -2.61 25.16
N ASP A 109 -21.18 -1.98 24.06
CA ASP A 109 -19.83 -1.43 23.88
C ASP A 109 -19.72 -0.08 24.59
N THR A 110 -18.48 0.35 24.78
CA THR A 110 -18.16 1.71 25.23
C THR A 110 -17.26 2.40 24.23
N PHE A 111 -17.26 3.72 24.22
CA PHE A 111 -16.38 4.49 23.37
C PHE A 111 -15.85 5.75 24.06
N ASN A 112 -14.82 6.34 23.48
CA ASN A 112 -14.36 7.67 23.82
C ASN A 112 -13.76 8.35 22.58
N VAL A 113 -13.61 9.66 22.62
CA VAL A 113 -13.05 10.45 21.51
C VAL A 113 -11.90 11.31 22.05
N GLN A 114 -10.76 11.26 21.38
CA GLN A 114 -9.63 12.16 21.54
C GLN A 114 -9.49 13.01 20.31
N LEU A 115 -9.37 14.32 20.48
CA LEU A 115 -8.93 15.20 19.41
C LEU A 115 -7.46 15.51 19.63
N PHE A 116 -6.67 15.50 18.56
CA PHE A 116 -5.26 15.87 18.64
C PHE A 116 -4.85 16.80 17.50
N ALA A 117 -4.03 17.77 17.86
CA ALA A 117 -3.29 18.66 16.95
C ALA A 117 -1.99 19.03 17.69
N SER A 118 -1.82 20.31 18.06
CA SER A 118 -0.70 20.79 18.87
C SER A 118 -0.78 20.40 20.35
N SER A 119 -1.99 20.06 20.80
CA SER A 119 -2.29 19.46 22.09
C SER A 119 -3.34 18.35 21.87
N SER A 120 -3.65 17.58 22.92
CA SER A 120 -4.72 16.59 22.86
C SER A 120 -5.78 16.84 23.91
N THR A 121 -7.04 16.69 23.53
CA THR A 121 -8.21 16.85 24.40
C THR A 121 -9.06 15.60 24.32
N MET A 122 -9.59 15.19 25.48
CA MET A 122 -10.37 13.98 25.64
C MET A 122 -11.82 14.36 25.89
N PHE A 123 -12.76 13.72 25.17
CA PHE A 123 -14.19 13.96 25.33
C PHE A 123 -14.68 13.65 26.74
N SER A 124 -14.21 12.53 27.31
CA SER A 124 -14.53 12.10 28.67
C SER A 124 -13.31 11.50 29.37
N ALA A 125 -13.17 11.68 30.68
CA ALA A 125 -12.08 11.09 31.46
C ALA A 125 -12.12 9.55 31.50
N VAL A 126 -13.30 8.95 31.26
CA VAL A 126 -13.51 7.50 31.15
C VAL A 126 -14.35 7.18 29.90
N PRO A 127 -14.22 5.97 29.34
CA PRO A 127 -15.10 5.52 28.26
C PRO A 127 -16.58 5.62 28.64
N VAL A 128 -17.41 6.08 27.70
CA VAL A 128 -18.85 6.27 27.87
C VAL A 128 -19.64 5.19 27.12
N GLU A 129 -20.88 4.95 27.53
CA GLU A 129 -21.75 3.96 26.89
C GLU A 129 -22.29 4.43 25.55
N ILE A 130 -22.59 3.48 24.65
CA ILE A 130 -23.25 3.74 23.37
C ILE A 130 -24.72 4.10 23.62
N ASN A 131 -25.08 5.37 23.41
CA ASN A 131 -26.45 5.86 23.35
C ASN A 131 -26.50 7.15 22.50
N GLU A 132 -27.69 7.53 22.04
CA GLU A 132 -27.89 8.68 21.15
C GLU A 132 -27.35 9.99 21.74
N GLN A 133 -27.56 10.23 23.04
CA GLN A 133 -27.10 11.44 23.72
C GLN A 133 -25.57 11.56 23.71
N ASN A 134 -24.86 10.48 24.05
CA ASN A 134 -23.40 10.43 24.05
C ASN A 134 -22.82 10.53 22.64
N ILE A 135 -23.45 9.88 21.66
CA ILE A 135 -23.02 9.93 20.25
C ILE A 135 -23.12 11.37 19.73
N GLU A 136 -24.28 12.02 19.91
CA GLU A 136 -24.45 13.41 19.45
C GLU A 136 -23.53 14.38 20.21
N ALA A 137 -23.31 14.17 21.51
CA ALA A 137 -22.35 14.96 22.27
C ALA A 137 -20.91 14.79 21.77
N ALA A 138 -20.50 13.57 21.40
CA ALA A 138 -19.18 13.30 20.85
C ALA A 138 -19.00 13.86 19.42
N ILE A 139 -20.03 13.79 18.58
CA ILE A 139 -20.03 14.40 17.23
C ILE A 139 -19.96 15.92 17.33
N ARG A 140 -20.68 16.50 18.30
CA ARG A 140 -20.60 17.93 18.60
C ARG A 140 -19.22 18.32 19.11
N PHE A 141 -18.63 17.54 20.02
CA PHE A 141 -17.26 17.74 20.49
C PHE A 141 -16.25 17.75 19.34
N LEU A 142 -16.36 16.84 18.38
CA LEU A 142 -15.53 16.85 17.17
C LEU A 142 -15.77 18.09 16.29
N SER A 143 -16.99 18.63 16.27
CA SER A 143 -17.35 19.81 15.48
C SER A 143 -16.88 21.13 16.10
N GLU A 144 -16.89 21.21 17.42
CA GLU A 144 -16.40 22.36 18.20
C GLU A 144 -14.88 22.34 18.39
N GLY A 145 -14.25 21.16 18.24
CA GLY A 145 -12.81 20.99 18.30
C GLY A 145 -12.09 21.74 17.19
N GLN A 146 -11.61 22.95 17.48
CA GLN A 146 -10.73 23.70 16.60
C GLN A 146 -9.27 23.41 16.98
N GLY A 147 -8.56 22.70 16.09
CA GLY A 147 -7.11 22.54 16.20
C GLY A 147 -6.39 23.51 15.27
N GLY A 148 -5.63 24.44 15.85
CA GLY A 148 -4.62 25.22 15.14
C GLY A 148 -3.23 24.68 15.44
N GLY A 149 -2.37 24.61 14.42
CA GLY A 149 -0.95 24.25 14.57
C GLY A 149 -0.60 22.86 14.05
N GLY A 150 0.57 22.36 14.45
CA GLY A 150 1.11 21.06 14.04
C GLY A 150 0.42 19.87 14.73
N THR A 151 1.00 18.67 14.58
CA THR A 151 0.35 17.42 15.01
C THR A 151 1.27 16.57 15.89
N GLN A 152 0.87 16.33 17.16
CA GLN A 152 1.62 15.54 18.16
C GLN A 152 0.98 14.18 18.43
N LEU A 153 1.18 13.23 17.51
CA LEU A 153 0.60 11.88 17.61
C LEU A 153 1.11 11.09 18.81
N LEU A 154 2.40 11.16 19.16
CA LEU A 154 2.96 10.41 20.30
C LEU A 154 2.28 10.76 21.61
N SER A 155 2.10 12.06 21.88
CA SER A 155 1.43 12.54 23.10
C SER A 155 -0.02 12.06 23.17
N ALA A 156 -0.73 12.09 22.03
CA ALA A 156 -2.07 11.57 21.92
C ALA A 156 -2.13 10.07 22.26
N LEU A 157 -1.25 9.25 21.65
CA LEU A 157 -1.15 7.82 21.91
C LEU A 157 -0.78 7.51 23.36
N GLN A 158 0.18 8.23 23.95
CA GLN A 158 0.55 8.05 25.36
C GLN A 158 -0.63 8.29 26.30
N THR A 159 -1.44 9.30 26.01
CA THR A 159 -2.67 9.60 26.77
C THR A 159 -3.71 8.49 26.56
N ALA A 160 -3.90 8.05 25.32
CA ALA A 160 -4.81 6.95 24.95
C ALA A 160 -4.48 5.63 25.67
N TYR A 161 -3.20 5.25 25.74
CA TYR A 161 -2.78 4.04 26.45
C TYR A 161 -2.97 4.14 27.97
N LYS A 162 -2.95 5.36 28.54
CA LYS A 162 -3.18 5.61 29.97
C LYS A 162 -4.66 5.68 30.35
N LEU A 163 -5.59 5.75 29.39
CA LEU A 163 -7.03 5.82 29.67
C LEU A 163 -7.46 4.60 30.50
N PRO A 164 -8.17 4.77 31.63
CA PRO A 164 -8.59 3.65 32.47
C PRO A 164 -9.52 2.72 31.71
N ARG A 165 -9.47 1.42 32.06
CA ARG A 165 -10.39 0.40 31.53
C ARG A 165 -11.38 0.01 32.60
N LYS A 166 -12.59 -0.34 32.16
CA LYS A 166 -13.61 -0.93 33.04
C LYS A 166 -13.14 -2.28 33.59
N ASP A 167 -12.52 -3.11 32.76
CA ASP A 167 -11.96 -4.40 33.13
C ASP A 167 -10.80 -4.79 32.19
N MET A 168 -9.95 -5.71 32.65
CA MET A 168 -8.83 -6.28 31.89
C MET A 168 -9.29 -7.16 30.72
N SER A 169 -10.50 -7.73 30.76
CA SER A 169 -11.01 -8.54 29.65
C SER A 169 -11.47 -7.72 28.45
N VAL A 170 -11.58 -6.39 28.59
CA VAL A 170 -12.07 -5.49 27.54
C VAL A 170 -11.11 -5.46 26.36
N ALA A 171 -11.63 -5.71 25.15
CA ALA A 171 -10.90 -5.51 23.90
C ALA A 171 -10.92 -4.01 23.55
N ARG A 172 -9.77 -3.36 23.69
CA ARG A 172 -9.61 -1.94 23.34
C ARG A 172 -9.08 -1.80 21.91
N SER A 173 -9.84 -1.07 21.11
CA SER A 173 -9.49 -0.69 19.74
C SER A 173 -9.29 0.82 19.66
N MET A 174 -8.09 1.27 19.32
CA MET A 174 -7.78 2.67 19.02
C MET A 174 -7.89 2.90 17.52
N VAL A 175 -8.69 3.87 17.11
CA VAL A 175 -8.90 4.20 15.70
C VAL A 175 -8.31 5.58 15.44
N VAL A 176 -7.15 5.63 14.79
CA VAL A 176 -6.46 6.87 14.44
C VAL A 176 -6.99 7.38 13.10
N ILE A 177 -7.59 8.55 13.09
CA ILE A 177 -8.18 9.19 11.90
C ILE A 177 -7.36 10.43 11.57
N THR A 178 -6.79 10.51 10.37
CA THR A 178 -5.93 11.63 9.94
C THR A 178 -5.88 11.74 8.41
N ASP A 179 -5.56 12.93 7.89
CA ASP A 179 -5.21 13.15 6.49
C ASP A 179 -3.71 12.90 6.21
N GLY A 180 -2.93 12.53 7.22
CA GLY A 180 -1.55 12.13 7.08
C GLY A 180 -0.53 13.28 7.03
N TYR A 181 -0.94 14.54 7.20
CA TYR A 181 0.00 15.68 7.33
C TYR A 181 0.60 15.79 8.74
N VAL A 182 0.93 14.65 9.34
CA VAL A 182 1.46 14.54 10.70
C VAL A 182 2.97 14.34 10.65
N SER A 183 3.72 15.12 11.42
CA SER A 183 5.11 14.82 11.71
C SER A 183 5.20 13.55 12.54
N VAL A 184 5.77 12.50 11.97
CA VAL A 184 5.80 11.16 12.57
C VAL A 184 7.04 11.01 13.42
N GLU A 185 6.84 10.79 14.70
CA GLU A 185 7.90 10.49 15.66
C GLU A 185 8.13 8.98 15.69
N LYS A 186 9.40 8.56 15.68
CA LYS A 186 9.79 7.13 15.74
C LYS A 186 9.22 6.46 16.97
N GLU A 187 9.21 7.21 18.06
CA GLU A 187 8.70 6.84 19.37
C GLU A 187 7.21 6.46 19.31
N ALA A 188 6.42 7.05 18.41
CA ALA A 188 5.00 6.69 18.26
C ALA A 188 4.85 5.27 17.70
N PHE A 189 5.68 4.91 16.71
CA PHE A 189 5.69 3.59 16.09
C PHE A 189 6.21 2.53 17.08
N GLU A 190 7.25 2.86 17.84
CA GLU A 190 7.76 2.00 18.91
C GLU A 190 6.72 1.80 20.02
N LEU A 191 6.00 2.86 20.40
CA LEU A 191 4.94 2.79 21.40
C LEU A 191 3.83 1.82 20.97
N ILE A 192 3.35 1.91 19.73
CA ILE A 192 2.35 0.97 19.18
C ILE A 192 2.90 -0.46 19.19
N ARG A 193 4.09 -0.66 18.62
CA ARG A 193 4.73 -1.98 18.47
C ARG A 193 4.95 -2.69 19.81
N ASN A 194 5.27 -1.94 20.86
CA ASN A 194 5.54 -2.48 22.19
C ASN A 194 4.27 -2.75 23.01
N ASN A 195 3.09 -2.31 22.54
CA ASN A 195 1.83 -2.36 23.29
C ASN A 195 0.68 -3.02 22.49
N LEU A 196 1.01 -3.92 21.55
CA LEU A 196 0.00 -4.63 20.74
C LEU A 196 -0.94 -5.50 21.58
N ASP A 197 -0.49 -5.95 22.76
CA ASP A 197 -1.30 -6.71 23.72
C ASP A 197 -2.14 -5.78 24.62
N GLN A 198 -1.91 -4.47 24.59
CA GLN A 198 -2.71 -3.51 25.32
C GLN A 198 -3.90 -3.07 24.46
N ALA A 199 -3.67 -2.58 23.26
CA ALA A 199 -4.75 -2.14 22.39
C ALA A 199 -4.44 -2.45 20.92
N SER A 200 -5.48 -2.82 20.18
CA SER A 200 -5.40 -2.89 18.73
C SER A 200 -5.48 -1.49 18.16
N VAL A 201 -4.45 -1.06 17.44
CA VAL A 201 -4.45 0.24 16.75
C VAL A 201 -4.84 0.01 15.30
N PHE A 202 -5.77 0.82 14.80
CA PHE A 202 -6.21 0.83 13.42
C PHE A 202 -6.07 2.25 12.87
N THR A 203 -5.74 2.37 11.59
CA THR A 203 -5.50 3.67 10.96
C THR A 203 -6.44 3.92 9.81
N PHE A 204 -6.96 5.14 9.77
CA PHE A 204 -7.89 5.61 8.76
C PHE A 204 -7.35 6.90 8.15
N GLY A 205 -6.94 6.81 6.89
CA GLY A 205 -6.51 7.94 6.07
C GLY A 205 -7.69 8.60 5.39
N ILE A 206 -7.87 9.90 5.55
CA ILE A 206 -8.99 10.64 4.93
C ILE A 206 -8.50 11.75 4.01
N GLY A 207 -9.09 11.82 2.82
CA GLY A 207 -8.89 12.91 1.87
C GLY A 207 -8.09 12.50 0.64
N SER A 208 -7.94 13.45 -0.28
CA SER A 208 -7.31 13.21 -1.59
C SER A 208 -5.78 13.22 -1.56
N SER A 209 -5.17 13.74 -0.50
CA SER A 209 -3.72 13.90 -0.36
C SER A 209 -3.17 13.19 0.88
N VAL A 210 -3.73 12.02 1.19
CA VAL A 210 -3.31 11.24 2.36
C VAL A 210 -1.85 10.84 2.24
N ASN A 211 -1.06 11.10 3.28
CA ASN A 211 0.27 10.50 3.43
C ASN A 211 0.12 8.99 3.70
N ARG A 212 -0.08 8.21 2.63
CA ARG A 212 -0.27 6.76 2.70
C ARG A 212 0.87 6.07 3.43
N TYR A 213 2.07 6.58 3.27
CA TYR A 213 3.25 6.01 3.91
C TYR A 213 3.14 6.00 5.44
N LEU A 214 2.62 7.08 6.02
CA LEU A 214 2.36 7.14 7.46
C LEU A 214 1.21 6.21 7.86
N VAL A 215 0.08 6.27 7.16
CA VAL A 215 -1.13 5.49 7.49
C VAL A 215 -0.87 3.98 7.39
N GLU A 216 -0.27 3.54 6.29
CA GLU A 216 0.14 2.16 6.05
C GLU A 216 1.26 1.73 6.99
N GLY A 217 2.21 2.62 7.30
CA GLY A 217 3.28 2.35 8.26
C GLY A 217 2.75 2.06 9.67
N MET A 218 1.80 2.86 10.16
CA MET A 218 1.15 2.63 11.45
C MET A 218 0.34 1.32 11.46
N ALA A 219 -0.40 1.03 10.39
CA ALA A 219 -1.11 -0.24 10.23
C ALA A 219 -0.14 -1.43 10.29
N LYS A 220 1.01 -1.33 9.62
CA LYS A 220 2.02 -2.38 9.61
C LYS A 220 2.63 -2.63 10.99
N VAL A 221 3.02 -1.60 11.74
CA VAL A 221 3.55 -1.79 13.12
C VAL A 221 2.49 -2.24 14.12
N SER A 222 1.21 -1.99 13.84
CA SER A 222 0.08 -2.51 14.63
C SER A 222 -0.37 -3.91 14.23
N ASN A 223 0.22 -4.51 13.20
CA ASN A 223 -0.25 -5.74 12.54
C ASN A 223 -1.74 -5.64 12.16
N SER A 224 -2.17 -4.52 11.58
CA SER A 224 -3.52 -4.29 11.07
C SER A 224 -3.49 -3.96 9.58
N GLU A 225 -4.67 -3.99 8.96
CA GLU A 225 -4.91 -3.36 7.67
C GLU A 225 -4.98 -1.83 7.83
N SER A 226 -4.64 -1.11 6.77
CA SER A 226 -4.85 0.34 6.65
C SER A 226 -6.11 0.63 5.85
N PHE A 227 -6.90 1.59 6.30
CA PHE A 227 -8.13 2.01 5.62
C PHE A 227 -7.96 3.41 5.09
N ILE A 228 -8.27 3.64 3.81
CA ILE A 228 -8.11 4.96 3.18
C ILE A 228 -9.39 5.28 2.41
N ALA A 229 -9.98 6.44 2.71
CA ALA A 229 -11.11 6.98 1.96
C ALA A 229 -10.69 8.31 1.31
N THR A 230 -10.72 8.36 -0.02
CA THR A 230 -10.35 9.58 -0.75
C THR A 230 -11.55 10.47 -1.05
N THR A 231 -12.75 9.89 -1.03
CA THR A 231 -14.04 10.59 -1.21
C THR A 231 -15.04 10.27 -0.10
N SER A 232 -16.17 10.99 -0.06
CA SER A 232 -17.22 10.84 0.96
C SER A 232 -18.04 9.57 0.68
N GLU A 233 -18.20 9.26 -0.60
CA GLU A 233 -18.86 8.06 -1.09
C GLU A 233 -18.05 6.81 -0.73
N GLU A 234 -16.72 6.85 -0.98
CA GLU A 234 -15.80 5.78 -0.56
C GLU A 234 -15.78 5.60 0.96
N ALA A 235 -15.88 6.69 1.73
CA ALA A 235 -15.83 6.64 3.19
C ALA A 235 -16.90 5.73 3.79
N ALA A 236 -18.10 5.65 3.19
CA ALA A 236 -19.15 4.76 3.68
C ALA A 236 -18.81 3.26 3.47
N GLU A 237 -18.24 2.91 2.31
CA GLU A 237 -17.82 1.54 2.01
C GLU A 237 -16.62 1.13 2.87
N VAL A 238 -15.61 1.99 2.95
CA VAL A 238 -14.42 1.75 3.78
C VAL A 238 -14.80 1.68 5.27
N ALA A 239 -15.76 2.49 5.74
CA ALA A 239 -16.28 2.39 7.10
C ALA A 239 -16.93 1.03 7.38
N LYS A 240 -17.69 0.51 6.41
CA LYS A 240 -18.35 -0.80 6.53
C LYS A 240 -17.32 -1.93 6.57
N ASP A 241 -16.32 -1.89 5.71
CA ASP A 241 -15.23 -2.88 5.69
C ASP A 241 -14.43 -2.83 6.99
N PHE A 242 -14.13 -1.62 7.47
CA PHE A 242 -13.48 -1.42 8.76
C PHE A 242 -14.32 -1.97 9.92
N ALA A 243 -15.62 -1.66 9.96
CA ALA A 243 -16.53 -2.16 10.99
C ALA A 243 -16.56 -3.69 11.01
N ASN A 244 -16.61 -4.33 9.84
CA ASN A 244 -16.57 -5.80 9.72
C ASN A 244 -15.24 -6.37 10.23
N TYR A 245 -14.12 -5.71 9.91
CA TYR A 245 -12.79 -6.14 10.30
C TYR A 245 -12.58 -6.13 11.83
N ILE A 246 -13.11 -5.12 12.52
CA ILE A 246 -12.94 -4.94 13.97
C ILE A 246 -14.10 -5.49 14.81
N ALA A 247 -15.16 -6.01 14.17
CA ALA A 247 -16.39 -6.39 14.86
C ALA A 247 -16.17 -7.51 15.89
N THR A 248 -15.25 -8.43 15.63
CA THR A 248 -15.20 -9.68 16.37
C THR A 248 -13.79 -9.96 16.90
N PRO A 249 -13.36 -9.27 17.98
CA PRO A 249 -12.23 -9.74 18.76
C PRO A 249 -12.62 -11.06 19.45
N LEU A 250 -11.76 -12.08 19.36
CA LEU A 250 -12.00 -13.39 19.99
C LEU A 250 -11.02 -13.67 21.13
N LEU A 251 -9.81 -13.11 21.07
CA LEU A 251 -8.82 -13.26 22.11
C LEU A 251 -8.06 -11.94 22.30
N THR A 252 -8.07 -11.41 23.52
CA THR A 252 -7.44 -10.11 23.86
C THR A 252 -6.29 -10.28 24.84
N ARG A 253 -5.37 -9.31 24.84
CA ARG A 253 -4.19 -9.27 25.72
C ARG A 253 -3.37 -10.55 25.61
N VAL A 254 -3.15 -10.96 24.37
CA VAL A 254 -2.52 -12.23 24.04
C VAL A 254 -1.07 -12.19 24.51
N LYS A 255 -0.67 -13.20 25.27
CA LYS A 255 0.73 -13.43 25.63
C LYS A 255 1.13 -14.84 25.27
N ILE A 256 2.34 -14.96 24.75
CA ILE A 256 2.96 -16.24 24.41
C ILE A 256 4.20 -16.41 25.27
N GLU A 257 4.20 -17.49 26.05
CA GLU A 257 5.32 -17.90 26.88
C GLU A 257 5.76 -19.30 26.47
N SER A 258 6.98 -19.69 26.86
CA SER A 258 7.50 -21.02 26.59
C SER A 258 8.10 -21.63 27.85
N LYS A 259 7.97 -22.95 27.99
CA LYS A 259 8.59 -23.74 29.06
C LYS A 259 9.28 -24.96 28.46
N GLY A 260 10.59 -25.04 28.60
CA GLY A 260 11.40 -26.10 27.99
C GLY A 260 11.60 -25.97 26.48
N PHE A 261 11.14 -24.87 25.86
CA PHE A 261 11.36 -24.54 24.46
C PHE A 261 12.03 -23.16 24.38
N ASN A 262 13.29 -23.08 23.98
CA ASN A 262 14.06 -21.83 24.05
C ASN A 262 13.82 -20.95 22.80
N MET A 263 12.76 -20.15 22.82
CA MET A 263 12.42 -19.20 21.75
C MET A 263 13.25 -17.92 21.85
N TYR A 264 13.73 -17.42 20.72
CA TYR A 264 14.45 -16.15 20.63
C TYR A 264 14.19 -15.44 19.29
N ASN A 265 14.53 -14.15 19.21
CA ASN A 265 14.36 -13.34 18.00
C ASN A 265 12.95 -13.46 17.39
N LEU A 266 11.90 -13.27 18.21
CA LEU A 266 10.55 -13.17 17.68
C LEU A 266 10.45 -11.98 16.72
N ALA A 267 9.75 -12.15 15.60
CA ALA A 267 9.53 -11.05 14.66
C ALA A 267 8.72 -9.93 15.34
N GLN A 268 7.62 -10.28 16.00
CA GLN A 268 6.84 -9.34 16.80
C GLN A 268 7.33 -9.26 18.26
N LYS A 269 7.42 -8.04 18.80
CA LYS A 269 7.76 -7.80 20.22
C LYS A 269 6.59 -8.05 21.17
N SER A 270 5.37 -7.75 20.71
CA SER A 270 4.11 -7.99 21.41
C SER A 270 3.14 -8.71 20.49
N ILE A 271 2.20 -9.45 21.04
CA ILE A 271 1.23 -10.24 20.27
C ILE A 271 -0.09 -9.45 20.21
N PRO A 272 -0.63 -9.18 19.01
CA PRO A 272 -1.89 -8.47 18.86
C PRO A 272 -3.08 -9.33 19.26
N ASP A 273 -4.22 -8.68 19.52
CA ASP A 273 -5.50 -9.36 19.69
C ASP A 273 -5.88 -10.15 18.42
N VAL A 274 -6.47 -11.33 18.61
CA VAL A 274 -6.98 -12.19 17.53
C VAL A 274 -8.41 -11.78 17.20
N PHE A 275 -8.67 -11.40 15.95
CA PHE A 275 -10.02 -11.13 15.45
C PHE A 275 -10.46 -12.26 14.54
N ALA A 276 -11.78 -12.45 14.38
CA ALA A 276 -12.33 -13.42 13.43
C ALA A 276 -11.82 -13.19 11.98
N ALA A 277 -11.59 -11.93 11.61
CA ALA A 277 -11.04 -11.54 10.31
C ALA A 277 -9.51 -11.41 10.29
N ARG A 278 -8.82 -11.67 11.42
CA ARG A 278 -7.38 -11.45 11.56
C ARG A 278 -6.71 -12.59 12.34
N PRO A 279 -6.26 -13.65 11.65
CA PRO A 279 -5.42 -14.66 12.27
C PRO A 279 -4.07 -14.05 12.66
N VAL A 280 -3.46 -14.64 13.69
CA VAL A 280 -2.17 -14.16 14.22
C VAL A 280 -1.11 -15.22 13.98
N VAL A 281 -0.07 -14.85 13.24
CA VAL A 281 1.08 -15.72 12.96
C VAL A 281 2.33 -15.12 13.58
N VAL A 282 3.02 -15.91 14.40
CA VAL A 282 4.23 -15.53 15.12
C VAL A 282 5.40 -16.33 14.58
N HIS A 283 6.38 -15.62 14.02
CA HIS A 283 7.62 -16.22 13.54
C HIS A 283 8.73 -15.96 14.54
N GLY A 284 9.60 -16.95 14.74
CA GLY A 284 10.76 -16.81 15.60
C GLY A 284 11.80 -17.90 15.35
N LYS A 285 12.88 -17.80 16.12
CA LYS A 285 13.94 -18.81 16.17
C LYS A 285 13.88 -19.58 17.48
N TYR A 286 14.48 -20.77 17.50
CA TYR A 286 14.64 -21.51 18.75
C TYR A 286 15.99 -22.22 18.85
N LYS A 287 16.40 -22.58 20.07
CA LYS A 287 17.62 -23.35 20.34
C LYS A 287 17.31 -24.66 21.03
N GLY A 288 18.18 -25.65 20.84
CA GLY A 288 18.04 -26.98 21.42
C GLY A 288 17.02 -27.83 20.66
N LYS A 289 16.51 -28.86 21.33
CA LYS A 289 15.55 -29.81 20.76
C LYS A 289 14.17 -29.17 20.66
N ALA A 290 13.39 -29.61 19.67
CA ALA A 290 11.98 -29.26 19.51
C ALA A 290 11.08 -29.96 20.56
N GLU A 291 11.29 -29.63 21.83
CA GLU A 291 10.55 -30.18 22.97
C GLU A 291 10.04 -29.05 23.90
N GLY A 292 9.28 -29.42 24.92
CA GLY A 292 8.67 -28.45 25.84
C GLY A 292 7.29 -27.96 25.37
N LYS A 293 6.92 -26.77 25.81
CA LYS A 293 5.56 -26.24 25.68
C LYS A 293 5.53 -24.76 25.31
N ILE A 294 4.60 -24.39 24.44
CA ILE A 294 4.19 -23.01 24.20
C ILE A 294 2.87 -22.78 24.97
N ILE A 295 2.78 -21.69 25.70
CA ILE A 295 1.63 -21.33 26.53
C ILE A 295 1.08 -20.02 26.02
N VAL A 296 -0.16 -20.06 25.52
CA VAL A 296 -0.90 -18.87 25.10
C VAL A 296 -1.86 -18.49 26.22
N THR A 297 -1.86 -17.23 26.62
CA THR A 297 -2.80 -16.68 27.60
C THR A 297 -3.46 -15.40 27.06
N GLY A 298 -4.63 -15.07 27.60
CA GLY A 298 -5.36 -13.87 27.24
C GLY A 298 -6.75 -13.87 27.87
N TYR A 299 -7.68 -13.16 27.24
CA TYR A 299 -9.10 -13.16 27.61
C TYR A 299 -9.97 -13.51 26.41
N GLN A 300 -10.89 -14.45 26.60
CA GLN A 300 -11.95 -14.80 25.65
C GLN A 300 -13.28 -14.52 26.35
N GLY A 301 -14.08 -13.60 25.80
CA GLY A 301 -15.21 -13.01 26.53
C GLY A 301 -14.74 -12.36 27.84
N LYS A 302 -15.33 -12.79 28.96
CA LYS A 302 -14.92 -12.38 30.32
C LYS A 302 -13.99 -13.40 31.01
N LYS A 303 -13.68 -14.52 30.36
CA LYS A 303 -12.93 -15.63 30.96
C LYS A 303 -11.44 -15.47 30.66
N ARG A 304 -10.61 -15.83 31.64
CA ARG A 304 -9.17 -16.01 31.38
C ARG A 304 -8.99 -17.21 30.46
N PHE A 305 -8.34 -16.96 29.34
CA PHE A 305 -7.97 -17.98 28.37
C PHE A 305 -6.56 -18.48 28.67
N ARG A 306 -6.39 -19.81 28.62
CA ARG A 306 -5.07 -20.44 28.71
C ARG A 306 -5.06 -21.70 27.87
N GLN A 307 -4.21 -21.72 26.85
CA GLN A 307 -3.98 -22.89 26.01
C GLN A 307 -2.51 -23.30 26.09
N VAL A 308 -2.27 -24.61 26.19
CA VAL A 308 -0.92 -25.17 26.23
C VAL A 308 -0.76 -26.06 25.01
N PHE A 309 0.29 -25.81 24.25
CA PHE A 309 0.66 -26.56 23.07
C PHE A 309 1.99 -27.27 23.33
N ASN A 310 2.04 -28.60 23.25
CA ASN A 310 3.32 -29.31 23.35
C ASN A 310 4.05 -29.15 22.02
N VAL A 311 5.33 -28.78 22.06
CA VAL A 311 6.12 -28.56 20.84
C VAL A 311 6.23 -29.82 19.99
N THR A 312 6.19 -30.99 20.64
CA THR A 312 6.18 -32.31 20.01
C THR A 312 4.92 -32.60 19.18
N ASP A 313 3.83 -31.86 19.42
CA ASP A 313 2.60 -31.97 18.63
C ASP A 313 2.69 -31.13 17.32
N GLY A 314 3.74 -30.30 17.22
CA GLY A 314 4.05 -29.49 16.03
C GLY A 314 4.67 -30.32 14.90
N GLN A 315 4.62 -29.77 13.69
CA GLN A 315 5.16 -30.42 12.51
C GLN A 315 6.62 -30.00 12.31
N LEU A 316 7.54 -30.80 12.83
CA LEU A 316 8.97 -30.70 12.48
C LEU A 316 9.22 -31.37 11.13
N SER A 317 9.67 -30.59 10.15
CA SER A 317 9.95 -31.11 8.81
C SER A 317 11.06 -30.33 8.12
N LYS A 318 11.91 -31.03 7.37
CA LYS A 318 12.91 -30.40 6.47
C LYS A 318 12.24 -29.66 5.30
N GLN A 319 10.98 -30.00 4.98
CA GLN A 319 10.20 -29.28 3.96
C GLN A 319 9.82 -27.86 4.42
N ASN A 320 9.83 -27.59 5.74
CA ASN A 320 9.54 -26.29 6.32
C ASN A 320 10.70 -25.28 6.21
N LYS A 321 11.66 -25.49 5.30
CA LYS A 321 12.81 -24.57 5.10
C LYS A 321 12.39 -23.12 4.84
N ALA A 322 11.17 -22.92 4.31
CA ALA A 322 10.62 -21.60 4.05
C ALA A 322 10.45 -20.73 5.31
N LEU A 323 10.37 -21.33 6.50
CA LEU A 323 10.21 -20.60 7.76
C LEU A 323 11.35 -19.61 8.01
N GLY A 324 12.59 -19.96 7.62
CA GLY A 324 13.72 -19.05 7.72
C GLY A 324 13.55 -17.79 6.86
N TYR A 325 13.07 -17.96 5.62
CA TYR A 325 12.80 -16.84 4.72
C TYR A 325 11.62 -15.98 5.19
N LEU A 326 10.55 -16.59 5.74
CA LEU A 326 9.40 -15.85 6.25
C LEU A 326 9.78 -14.98 7.45
N TRP A 327 10.54 -15.52 8.40
CA TRP A 327 11.09 -14.76 9.52
C TRP A 327 11.98 -13.61 9.02
N ALA A 328 12.92 -13.89 8.11
CA ALA A 328 13.86 -12.90 7.60
C ALA A 328 13.17 -11.78 6.81
N ARG A 329 12.19 -12.12 5.95
CA ARG A 329 11.38 -11.14 5.22
C ARG A 329 10.61 -10.23 6.15
N LYS A 330 10.01 -10.77 7.22
CA LYS A 330 9.31 -9.96 8.21
C LYS A 330 10.27 -9.00 8.91
N ARG A 331 11.46 -9.48 9.31
CA ARG A 331 12.49 -8.64 9.93
C ARG A 331 13.03 -7.56 9.01
N ILE A 332 13.34 -7.88 7.75
CA ILE A 332 13.79 -6.91 6.74
C ILE A 332 12.69 -5.88 6.47
N GLY A 333 11.44 -6.32 6.32
CA GLY A 333 10.31 -5.44 6.10
C GLY A 333 10.12 -4.42 7.22
N GLU A 334 10.37 -4.79 8.48
CA GLU A 334 10.40 -3.85 9.60
C GLU A 334 11.55 -2.84 9.50
N LEU A 335 12.76 -3.29 9.19
CA LEU A 335 13.94 -2.42 9.09
C LEU A 335 13.80 -1.40 7.96
N ASP A 336 13.32 -1.84 6.80
CA ASP A 336 13.12 -0.96 5.63
C ASP A 336 12.09 0.14 5.92
N ASP A 337 10.98 -0.17 6.61
CA ASP A 337 10.00 0.84 7.01
C ASP A 337 10.61 1.88 7.95
N TYR A 338 11.40 1.42 8.95
CA TYR A 338 12.05 2.31 9.90
C TYR A 338 13.05 3.24 9.20
N LYS A 339 13.85 2.74 8.25
CA LYS A 339 14.73 3.60 7.46
C LYS A 339 13.95 4.61 6.64
N ARG A 340 12.90 4.19 5.94
CA ARG A 340 12.18 5.09 5.04
C ARG A 340 11.34 6.12 5.82
N LEU A 341 10.92 5.85 7.07
CA LEU A 341 10.25 6.81 7.97
C LEU A 341 11.22 7.72 8.72
N PHE A 342 12.29 7.16 9.27
CA PHE A 342 13.10 7.82 10.29
C PHE A 342 14.57 8.01 9.88
N SER A 343 14.92 7.67 8.64
CA SER A 343 16.28 7.77 8.08
C SER A 343 17.34 7.00 8.86
N GLU A 344 16.96 5.93 9.55
CA GLU A 344 17.91 5.07 10.28
C GLU A 344 18.86 4.32 9.34
N ASP A 345 20.13 4.19 9.75
CA ASP A 345 21.06 3.34 9.04
C ASP A 345 20.87 1.86 9.41
N VAL A 346 19.88 1.26 8.76
CA VAL A 346 19.61 -0.19 8.83
C VAL A 346 20.37 -0.97 7.74
N LYS A 347 21.15 -0.29 6.89
CA LYS A 347 21.68 -0.87 5.65
C LYS A 347 22.53 -2.11 5.94
N ALA A 348 23.42 -2.03 6.92
CA ALA A 348 24.31 -3.13 7.28
C ALA A 348 23.52 -4.37 7.74
N GLU A 349 22.49 -4.20 8.58
CA GLU A 349 21.65 -5.31 9.05
C GLU A 349 20.82 -5.90 7.90
N VAL A 350 20.20 -5.06 7.05
CA VAL A 350 19.42 -5.53 5.90
C VAL A 350 20.29 -6.27 4.88
N VAL A 351 21.50 -5.78 4.60
CA VAL A 351 22.46 -6.48 3.73
C VAL A 351 22.86 -7.82 4.34
N ALA A 352 23.19 -7.86 5.63
CA ALA A 352 23.58 -9.10 6.30
C ALA A 352 22.45 -10.15 6.26
N LEU A 353 21.20 -9.75 6.53
CA LEU A 353 20.03 -10.63 6.42
C LEU A 353 19.77 -11.04 4.97
N GLY A 354 19.84 -10.10 4.02
CA GLY A 354 19.64 -10.34 2.59
C GLY A 354 20.63 -11.38 2.03
N LEU A 355 21.91 -11.26 2.39
CA LEU A 355 22.94 -12.22 2.01
C LEU A 355 22.76 -13.57 2.74
N LYS A 356 22.57 -13.57 4.06
CA LYS A 356 22.41 -14.80 4.85
C LYS A 356 21.25 -15.67 4.38
N TYR A 357 20.12 -15.05 4.03
CA TYR A 357 18.90 -15.74 3.64
C TYR A 357 18.64 -15.73 2.13
N ASN A 358 19.59 -15.29 1.31
CA ASN A 358 19.42 -15.18 -0.15
C ASN A 358 18.12 -14.45 -0.53
N LEU A 359 17.91 -13.27 0.05
CA LEU A 359 16.73 -12.44 -0.20
C LEU A 359 17.14 -11.20 -1.00
N LEU A 360 16.32 -10.89 -2.00
CA LEU A 360 16.36 -9.59 -2.68
C LEU A 360 15.81 -8.53 -1.72
N THR A 361 16.56 -7.46 -1.54
CA THR A 361 16.24 -6.33 -0.66
C THR A 361 16.53 -5.04 -1.42
N ASN A 362 16.26 -3.89 -0.80
CA ASN A 362 16.67 -2.60 -1.36
C ASN A 362 18.21 -2.44 -1.51
N TYR A 363 19.02 -3.36 -0.95
CA TYR A 363 20.49 -3.32 -1.00
C TYR A 363 21.14 -4.59 -1.57
N THR A 364 20.35 -5.58 -1.99
CA THR A 364 20.87 -6.85 -2.52
C THR A 364 20.18 -7.19 -3.83
N SER A 365 20.96 -7.68 -4.80
CA SER A 365 20.48 -8.07 -6.13
C SER A 365 20.97 -9.47 -6.46
N PHE A 366 20.16 -10.25 -7.16
CA PHE A 366 20.64 -11.46 -7.81
C PHE A 366 21.36 -11.08 -9.10
N VAL A 367 22.59 -11.53 -9.26
CA VAL A 367 23.38 -11.34 -10.48
C VAL A 367 23.62 -12.72 -11.08
N ALA A 368 23.14 -12.93 -12.30
CA ALA A 368 23.51 -14.08 -13.10
C ALA A 368 24.83 -13.76 -13.81
N VAL A 369 25.88 -14.53 -13.49
CA VAL A 369 27.17 -14.44 -14.18
C VAL A 369 27.26 -15.67 -15.07
N ASP A 370 27.33 -15.43 -16.38
CA ASP A 370 27.59 -16.48 -17.36
C ASP A 370 29.07 -16.41 -17.76
N GLU A 371 29.80 -17.49 -17.53
CA GLU A 371 31.22 -17.61 -17.88
C GLU A 371 31.41 -17.96 -19.36
N ALA A 372 30.35 -18.42 -20.04
CA ALA A 372 30.38 -18.79 -21.44
C ALA A 372 29.78 -17.67 -22.30
N ILE A 373 30.58 -17.14 -23.22
CA ILE A 373 30.05 -16.30 -24.29
C ILE A 373 29.24 -17.22 -25.23
N VAL A 374 27.92 -17.32 -24.99
CA VAL A 374 26.98 -18.10 -25.83
C VAL A 374 26.73 -17.47 -27.20
N ASN A 375 27.10 -16.19 -27.36
CA ASN A 375 27.01 -15.47 -28.62
C ASN A 375 28.39 -14.94 -29.04
N LYS A 376 29.30 -15.87 -29.40
CA LYS A 376 30.69 -15.53 -29.77
C LYS A 376 30.78 -14.59 -30.97
N ASP A 377 29.75 -14.61 -31.81
CA ASP A 377 29.74 -13.94 -33.10
C ASP A 377 28.87 -12.67 -33.09
N GLY A 378 28.24 -12.34 -31.96
CA GLY A 378 27.32 -11.21 -31.80
C GLY A 378 25.94 -11.39 -32.46
N THR A 379 25.62 -12.56 -33.00
CA THR A 379 24.34 -12.88 -33.64
C THR A 379 23.20 -13.10 -32.63
N LEU A 380 22.17 -12.26 -32.67
CA LEU A 380 21.00 -12.38 -31.80
C LEU A 380 20.04 -13.47 -32.31
N THR A 381 19.80 -14.51 -31.51
CA THR A 381 18.71 -15.48 -31.76
C THR A 381 17.41 -14.97 -31.17
N LYS A 382 16.40 -14.71 -32.01
CA LYS A 382 15.04 -14.40 -31.55
C LYS A 382 14.25 -15.69 -31.35
N VAL A 383 13.75 -15.93 -30.15
CA VAL A 383 12.85 -17.04 -29.83
C VAL A 383 11.44 -16.49 -29.68
N LYS A 384 10.46 -17.05 -30.41
CA LYS A 384 9.05 -16.70 -30.25
C LYS A 384 8.49 -17.48 -29.06
N GLN A 385 8.28 -16.79 -27.95
CA GLN A 385 7.68 -17.39 -26.76
C GLN A 385 6.17 -17.17 -26.78
N PRO A 386 5.34 -18.22 -26.88
CA PRO A 386 3.89 -18.06 -26.89
C PRO A 386 3.41 -17.59 -25.52
N LEU A 387 2.67 -16.48 -25.49
CA LEU A 387 1.97 -15.98 -24.31
C LEU A 387 0.48 -16.29 -24.46
N PRO A 388 -0.11 -17.13 -23.58
CA PRO A 388 -1.54 -17.41 -23.66
C PRO A 388 -2.34 -16.14 -23.38
N MET A 389 -3.42 -15.94 -24.13
CA MET A 389 -4.34 -14.83 -23.90
C MET A 389 -5.02 -14.96 -22.54
N PRO A 390 -5.07 -13.90 -21.73
CA PRO A 390 -5.80 -13.98 -20.47
C PRO A 390 -7.28 -14.28 -20.70
N ASP A 391 -7.88 -15.01 -19.76
CA ASP A 391 -9.30 -15.36 -19.83
C ASP A 391 -10.19 -14.12 -19.91
N ASN A 392 -11.23 -14.16 -20.76
CA ASN A 392 -12.15 -13.04 -21.06
C ASN A 392 -11.50 -11.79 -21.66
N VAL A 393 -10.23 -11.85 -22.05
CA VAL A 393 -9.59 -10.77 -22.81
C VAL A 393 -9.77 -11.04 -24.31
N ASN A 394 -10.37 -10.09 -25.02
CA ASN A 394 -10.55 -10.18 -26.46
C ASN A 394 -9.19 -10.17 -27.16
N ASN A 395 -9.04 -10.95 -28.25
CA ASN A 395 -7.84 -10.93 -29.09
C ASN A 395 -7.47 -9.54 -29.62
N SER A 396 -8.41 -8.60 -29.68
CA SER A 396 -8.15 -7.19 -29.99
C SER A 396 -7.28 -6.46 -28.95
N ALA A 397 -7.12 -7.01 -27.73
CA ALA A 397 -6.25 -6.46 -26.69
C ALA A 397 -4.77 -6.77 -26.93
N VAL A 398 -4.47 -7.80 -27.73
CA VAL A 398 -3.13 -7.93 -28.30
C VAL A 398 -3.09 -6.93 -29.44
N GLY A 399 -2.46 -5.78 -29.19
CA GLY A 399 -2.05 -4.91 -30.27
C GLY A 399 -1.33 -5.79 -31.28
N ALA A 400 -1.87 -5.93 -32.49
CA ALA A 400 -1.23 -6.69 -33.55
C ALA A 400 0.24 -6.33 -33.53
N GLU A 401 1.14 -7.33 -33.51
CA GLU A 401 2.55 -7.09 -33.78
C GLU A 401 2.55 -6.20 -35.02
N ALA A 402 2.86 -4.92 -34.83
CA ALA A 402 3.14 -4.08 -35.96
C ALA A 402 4.36 -4.76 -36.55
N GLU A 403 4.17 -5.50 -37.64
CA GLU A 403 5.27 -5.81 -38.53
C GLU A 403 5.80 -4.45 -38.96
N VAL A 404 6.81 -3.96 -38.24
CA VAL A 404 7.61 -2.82 -38.62
C VAL A 404 8.47 -3.33 -39.78
N LYS A 405 7.82 -3.54 -40.93
CA LYS A 405 8.46 -3.87 -42.22
C LYS A 405 9.32 -2.73 -42.74
N GLU A 406 9.19 -1.56 -42.15
CA GLU A 406 10.09 -0.42 -42.33
C GLU A 406 10.28 0.24 -40.98
N THR A 407 11.52 0.62 -40.64
CA THR A 407 11.80 1.56 -39.53
C THR A 407 10.70 2.60 -39.49
N SER A 408 10.06 2.80 -38.32
CA SER A 408 9.08 3.84 -38.13
C SER A 408 9.71 5.19 -38.44
N LYS A 409 9.72 5.59 -39.72
CA LYS A 409 9.89 6.96 -40.12
C LYS A 409 8.60 7.58 -39.63
N PHE A 410 8.67 8.27 -38.49
CA PHE A 410 7.69 9.32 -38.21
C PHE A 410 7.51 10.07 -39.53
N LYS A 411 6.33 9.93 -40.16
CA LYS A 411 5.99 10.77 -41.31
C LYS A 411 6.04 12.18 -40.75
N ARG A 412 7.17 12.86 -40.96
CA ARG A 412 7.31 14.26 -40.57
C ARG A 412 6.20 14.97 -41.34
N SER A 413 5.23 15.52 -40.63
CA SER A 413 4.14 16.26 -41.25
C SER A 413 4.66 17.46 -42.05
N PHE A 414 5.82 17.97 -41.64
CA PHE A 414 6.66 18.95 -42.33
C PHE A 414 8.04 19.04 -41.64
N ASN A 415 9.02 19.57 -42.37
CA ASN A 415 10.34 19.97 -41.86
C ASN A 415 10.32 21.45 -41.48
N ILE A 416 10.98 21.78 -40.35
CA ILE A 416 11.21 23.15 -39.90
C ILE A 416 12.69 23.47 -40.14
N ILE A 417 12.94 24.50 -40.93
CA ILE A 417 14.28 25.03 -41.21
C ILE A 417 14.35 26.38 -40.51
N PHE A 418 15.34 26.55 -39.63
CA PHE A 418 15.65 27.83 -39.02
C PHE A 418 16.62 28.55 -39.95
N GLU A 419 16.25 29.71 -40.48
CA GLU A 419 17.16 30.51 -41.32
C GLU A 419 18.25 31.17 -40.47
N ASP A 420 17.97 31.40 -39.18
CA ASP A 420 18.92 32.00 -38.23
C ASP A 420 19.87 30.99 -37.58
N GLU A 421 21.09 31.45 -37.28
CA GLU A 421 22.04 30.71 -36.45
C GLU A 421 21.57 30.69 -34.99
N ILE A 422 21.17 29.51 -34.53
CA ILE A 422 20.64 29.28 -33.17
C ILE A 422 21.28 27.99 -32.63
N ALA A 423 21.60 27.98 -31.34
CA ALA A 423 22.17 26.83 -30.66
C ALA A 423 21.31 25.57 -30.81
N LYS A 424 21.95 24.40 -30.96
CA LYS A 424 21.29 23.12 -31.30
C LYS A 424 20.23 22.68 -30.28
N ASN A 425 20.47 22.94 -29.00
CA ASN A 425 19.52 22.69 -27.90
C ASN A 425 18.26 23.56 -28.03
N VAL A 426 18.43 24.85 -28.33
CA VAL A 426 17.33 25.81 -28.52
C VAL A 426 16.52 25.46 -29.78
N LYS A 427 17.18 25.11 -30.90
CA LYS A 427 16.49 24.62 -32.12
C LYS A 427 15.60 23.41 -31.80
N ARG A 428 16.09 22.48 -30.97
CA ARG A 428 15.32 21.28 -30.58
C ARG A 428 14.10 21.64 -29.73
N GLN A 429 14.27 22.54 -28.75
CA GLN A 429 13.17 23.00 -27.89
C GLN A 429 12.09 23.73 -28.70
N LEU A 430 12.48 24.70 -29.53
CA LEU A 430 11.56 25.45 -30.40
C LEU A 430 10.84 24.54 -31.40
N THR A 431 11.55 23.55 -31.97
CA THR A 431 10.93 22.58 -32.88
C THR A 431 9.85 21.77 -32.17
N MET A 432 10.10 21.31 -30.94
CA MET A 432 9.11 20.56 -30.16
C MET A 432 7.93 21.44 -29.78
N GLU A 433 8.19 22.63 -29.22
CA GLU A 433 7.15 23.59 -28.83
C GLU A 433 6.23 23.93 -30.02
N PHE A 434 6.83 24.26 -31.17
CA PHE A 434 6.07 24.63 -32.36
C PHE A 434 5.26 23.45 -32.92
N LYS A 435 5.84 22.25 -32.99
CA LYS A 435 5.14 21.07 -33.53
C LYS A 435 4.00 20.60 -32.63
N VAL A 436 4.18 20.63 -31.31
CA VAL A 436 3.14 20.20 -30.36
C VAL A 436 1.91 21.10 -30.48
N MET A 437 2.11 22.41 -30.56
CA MET A 437 0.99 23.35 -30.53
C MET A 437 0.38 23.62 -31.91
N TYR A 438 1.18 23.66 -32.98
CA TYR A 438 0.76 24.26 -34.25
C TYR A 438 0.84 23.35 -35.47
N ALA A 439 1.19 22.06 -35.30
CA ALA A 439 1.35 21.16 -36.45
C ALA A 439 0.09 21.00 -37.30
N LYS A 440 -1.10 20.99 -36.69
CA LYS A 440 -2.37 20.84 -37.42
C LYS A 440 -2.61 22.00 -38.38
N LEU A 441 -2.50 23.23 -37.87
CA LEU A 441 -2.70 24.47 -38.64
C LEU A 441 -1.70 24.55 -39.80
N VAL A 442 -0.41 24.31 -39.52
CA VAL A 442 0.63 24.34 -40.55
C VAL A 442 0.40 23.29 -41.63
N SER A 443 -0.01 22.07 -41.25
CA SER A 443 -0.29 21.02 -42.21
C SER A 443 -1.49 21.33 -43.12
N GLU A 444 -2.49 22.08 -42.66
CA GLU A 444 -3.60 22.54 -43.51
C GLU A 444 -3.13 23.55 -44.56
N TYR A 445 -2.27 24.48 -44.18
CA TYR A 445 -1.70 25.46 -45.08
C TYR A 445 -0.68 24.88 -46.06
N LEU A 446 0.17 23.96 -45.60
CA LEU A 446 1.08 23.25 -46.49
C LEU A 446 0.34 22.34 -47.48
N LYS A 447 -0.91 21.91 -47.24
CA LYS A 447 -1.67 21.24 -48.32
C LYS A 447 -1.88 22.14 -49.54
N LYS A 448 -2.03 23.45 -49.32
CA LYS A 448 -2.30 24.46 -50.35
C LYS A 448 -1.02 25.06 -50.94
N TYR A 449 -0.02 25.32 -50.10
CA TYR A 449 1.21 26.01 -50.51
C TYR A 449 2.44 25.09 -50.43
N GLU A 450 3.45 25.33 -51.27
CA GLU A 450 4.66 24.49 -51.31
C GLU A 450 5.52 24.64 -50.04
N SER A 451 5.59 25.85 -49.50
CA SER A 451 6.29 26.16 -48.26
C SER A 451 5.67 27.38 -47.59
N LEU A 452 5.89 27.51 -46.28
CA LEU A 452 5.52 28.68 -45.50
C LEU A 452 6.77 29.23 -44.82
N ARG A 453 6.86 30.55 -44.67
CA ARG A 453 7.88 31.20 -43.88
C ARG A 453 7.21 32.05 -42.82
N ILE A 454 7.55 31.84 -41.57
CA ILE A 454 6.98 32.55 -40.43
C ILE A 454 8.10 33.25 -39.69
N LYS A 455 7.98 34.57 -39.55
CA LYS A 455 8.92 35.40 -38.81
C LYS A 455 8.35 35.73 -37.44
N PHE A 456 9.14 35.55 -36.39
CA PHE A 456 8.81 35.85 -35.00
C PHE A 456 9.68 36.97 -34.48
N ASN A 457 9.11 37.89 -33.70
CA ASN A 457 9.88 38.89 -32.96
C ASN A 457 10.60 38.28 -31.73
N ALA A 458 11.38 39.10 -31.01
CA ALA A 458 12.10 38.68 -29.82
C ALA A 458 11.21 38.26 -28.63
N GLU A 459 9.91 38.59 -28.67
CA GLU A 459 8.89 38.17 -27.69
C GLU A 459 8.19 36.87 -28.13
N GLY A 460 8.61 36.29 -29.27
CA GLY A 460 8.05 35.06 -29.80
C GLY A 460 6.68 35.20 -30.46
N LYS A 461 6.24 36.43 -30.82
CA LYS A 461 5.00 36.67 -31.58
C LYS A 461 5.27 36.71 -33.08
N VAL A 462 4.33 36.20 -33.87
CA VAL A 462 4.41 36.25 -35.33
C VAL A 462 4.28 37.68 -35.83
N ILE A 463 5.21 38.12 -36.66
CA ILE A 463 5.23 39.45 -37.28
C ILE A 463 5.06 39.40 -38.80
N ARG A 464 5.32 38.25 -39.42
CA ARG A 464 5.17 38.09 -40.87
C ARG A 464 4.96 36.62 -41.22
N VAL A 465 4.03 36.35 -42.14
CA VAL A 465 3.84 35.03 -42.74
C VAL A 465 3.92 35.19 -44.26
N GLU A 466 4.74 34.36 -44.89
CA GLU A 466 4.88 34.29 -46.34
C GLU A 466 4.53 32.88 -46.82
N LYS A 467 3.92 32.80 -47.99
CA LYS A 467 3.72 31.53 -48.72
C LYS A 467 4.62 31.47 -49.94
N PHE A 468 5.09 30.27 -50.23
CA PHE A 468 5.76 29.97 -51.48
C PHE A 468 4.80 29.23 -52.40
N GLU A 469 4.51 29.84 -53.55
CA GLU A 469 3.66 29.29 -54.61
C GLU A 469 4.11 29.88 -55.95
N ASN A 470 4.08 29.08 -57.03
CA ASN A 470 4.47 29.50 -58.38
C ASN A 470 5.87 30.14 -58.47
N GLY A 471 6.83 29.65 -57.66
CA GLY A 471 8.23 30.05 -57.71
C GLY A 471 8.58 31.36 -57.00
N SER A 472 7.66 31.99 -56.27
CA SER A 472 7.92 33.24 -55.53
C SER A 472 7.35 33.24 -54.11
N TRP A 473 7.98 33.98 -53.21
CA TRP A 473 7.48 34.24 -51.86
C TRP A 473 6.54 35.44 -51.91
N THR A 474 5.31 35.27 -51.44
CA THR A 474 4.32 36.35 -51.33
C THR A 474 3.83 36.46 -49.89
N VAL A 475 3.71 37.69 -49.40
CA VAL A 475 3.10 37.98 -48.10
C VAL A 475 1.60 37.81 -48.23
N ASP A 476 0.99 37.10 -47.28
CA ASP A 476 -0.46 36.92 -47.23
C ASP A 476 -0.97 37.47 -45.90
N GLU A 477 -1.54 38.67 -45.93
CA GLU A 477 -2.06 39.35 -44.74
C GLU A 477 -3.24 38.58 -44.12
N SER A 478 -3.98 37.79 -44.90
CA SER A 478 -5.06 36.96 -44.37
C SER A 478 -4.54 35.80 -43.52
N MET A 479 -3.38 35.24 -43.88
CA MET A 479 -2.70 34.23 -43.06
C MET A 479 -2.13 34.80 -41.76
N LEU A 480 -1.76 36.08 -41.75
CA LEU A 480 -1.24 36.69 -40.53
C LEU A 480 -2.28 36.64 -39.40
N LEU A 481 -3.58 36.82 -39.72
CA LEU A 481 -4.67 36.72 -38.75
C LEU A 481 -4.82 35.32 -38.15
N ASP A 482 -4.68 34.29 -38.97
CA ASP A 482 -4.74 32.88 -38.52
C ASP A 482 -3.53 32.49 -37.67
N PHE A 483 -2.38 33.14 -37.90
CA PHE A 483 -1.13 32.88 -37.21
C PHE A 483 -0.86 33.85 -36.04
N GLU A 484 -1.71 34.86 -35.82
CA GLU A 484 -1.54 35.86 -34.76
C GLU A 484 -1.55 35.24 -33.36
N LYS A 485 -2.30 34.15 -33.19
CA LYS A 485 -2.37 33.39 -31.93
C LYS A 485 -1.15 32.50 -31.69
N ILE A 486 -0.25 32.35 -32.67
CA ILE A 486 0.97 31.58 -32.50
C ILE A 486 1.97 32.42 -31.72
N SER A 487 2.38 31.88 -30.57
CA SER A 487 3.50 32.40 -29.81
C SER A 487 4.46 31.28 -29.43
N LEU A 488 5.75 31.59 -29.48
CA LEU A 488 6.83 30.71 -29.02
C LEU A 488 7.50 31.34 -27.80
N LYS A 489 7.25 30.77 -26.63
CA LYS A 489 7.72 31.32 -25.35
C LYS A 489 9.23 31.21 -25.20
N SER A 490 9.85 30.26 -25.90
CA SER A 490 11.29 29.98 -25.80
C SER A 490 12.15 30.85 -26.74
N VAL A 491 11.58 31.86 -27.39
CA VAL A 491 12.28 32.78 -28.29
C VAL A 491 12.79 33.99 -27.51
N ASN A 492 14.05 34.36 -27.73
CA ASN A 492 14.69 35.52 -27.09
C ASN A 492 15.38 36.47 -28.09
N LYS A 493 15.16 36.26 -29.39
CA LYS A 493 15.63 37.09 -30.51
C LYS A 493 14.72 36.88 -31.71
N GLU A 494 14.79 37.76 -32.71
CA GLU A 494 14.02 37.58 -33.95
C GLU A 494 14.46 36.28 -34.64
N ILE A 495 13.49 35.45 -35.06
CA ILE A 495 13.75 34.19 -35.75
C ILE A 495 12.79 33.96 -36.92
N THR A 496 13.28 33.27 -37.94
CA THR A 496 12.54 32.92 -39.15
C THR A 496 12.49 31.40 -39.32
N LEU A 497 11.27 30.85 -39.36
CA LEU A 497 11.01 29.44 -39.59
C LEU A 497 10.48 29.23 -41.00
N THR A 498 11.20 28.45 -41.80
CA THR A 498 10.75 27.96 -43.10
C THR A 498 10.23 26.53 -42.96
N LEU A 499 8.96 26.34 -43.28
CA LEU A 499 8.20 25.12 -43.15
C LEU A 499 8.00 24.50 -44.54
N LYS A 500 8.44 23.25 -44.71
CA LYS A 500 8.35 22.52 -45.99
C LYS A 500 7.70 21.16 -45.77
N LYS A 501 6.93 20.66 -46.74
CA LYS A 501 6.37 19.30 -46.70
C LYS A 501 7.43 18.24 -46.36
#